data_AF-V2Q8B6-F1
#
_entry.id   AF-V2Q8B6-F1
#
_cell.length_a   1.000
_cell.length_b   1.000
_cell.length_c   1.000
_cell.angle_alpha   90.00
_cell.angle_beta   90.00
_cell.angle_gamma   90.00
#
_symmetry.space_group_name_H-M   'P 1'
#
loop_
_entity.id
_entity.type
_entity.pdbx_description
1 polymer ?
#
loop_
_entity_poly.entity_id
_entity_poly.type
_entity_poly.pdbx_seq_one_letter_code
_entity_poly.pdbx_strand_id
1 'polypeptide(L)'
;MKKNLLLIILLFLFTAGVTSAVDSTKPSTHNSSWEQKHGQAAKTNMSECIMCHEERVECISCHEDTAPRNHTVTFVNKTHGLESRWNRTTCQTCHKEDFCDSCHETSYPMSHARAGFVSGAGSHCGTSCVVPVGSWNNTPSKNCLVCHKTRPVTKSGALHTVK
;
A
#
# COMPACT_ATOMS: atom_id res chain seq x y z
N MET A 1 76.07 -19.59 0.15
CA MET A 1 75.09 -18.47 0.29
C MET A 1 73.91 -18.56 -0.69
N LYS A 2 74.06 -19.06 -1.92
CA LYS A 2 72.96 -19.16 -2.91
C LYS A 2 71.87 -20.23 -2.64
N LYS A 3 72.19 -21.32 -1.92
CA LYS A 3 71.22 -22.40 -1.61
C LYS A 3 70.14 -21.99 -0.59
N ASN A 4 70.46 -21.13 0.37
CA ASN A 4 69.51 -20.66 1.38
C ASN A 4 68.53 -19.62 0.82
N LEU A 5 68.94 -18.88 -0.22
CA LEU A 5 68.08 -17.91 -0.90
C LEU A 5 67.00 -18.61 -1.77
N LEU A 6 67.33 -19.75 -2.39
CA LEU A 6 66.38 -20.56 -3.15
C LEU A 6 65.31 -21.23 -2.27
N LEU A 7 65.65 -21.65 -1.05
CA LEU A 7 64.66 -22.20 -0.11
C LEU A 7 63.68 -21.15 0.40
N ILE A 8 64.13 -19.90 0.61
CA ILE A 8 63.27 -18.81 1.09
C ILE A 8 62.29 -18.36 -0.01
N ILE A 9 62.73 -18.36 -1.28
CA ILE A 9 61.86 -18.03 -2.42
C ILE A 9 60.80 -19.12 -2.66
N LEU A 10 61.15 -20.41 -2.47
CA LEU A 10 60.15 -21.50 -2.53
C LEU A 10 59.13 -21.45 -1.38
N LEU A 11 59.53 -20.96 -0.20
CA LEU A 11 58.63 -20.84 0.96
C LEU A 11 57.62 -19.68 0.80
N PHE A 12 58.03 -18.59 0.13
CA PHE A 12 57.15 -17.45 -0.19
C PHE A 12 56.17 -17.72 -1.34
N LEU A 13 56.46 -18.69 -2.22
CA LEU A 13 55.57 -19.07 -3.32
C LEU A 13 54.41 -19.98 -2.89
N PHE A 14 54.39 -20.46 -1.64
CA PHE A 14 53.35 -21.38 -1.14
C PHE A 14 52.19 -20.70 -0.40
N THR A 15 52.25 -19.39 -0.14
CA THR A 15 51.17 -18.67 0.56
C THR A 15 50.19 -17.95 -0.37
N ALA A 16 50.40 -17.99 -1.67
CA ALA A 16 49.47 -17.45 -2.66
C ALA A 16 48.59 -18.59 -3.20
N GLY A 17 47.41 -18.82 -2.60
CA GLY A 17 46.49 -19.76 -3.25
C GLY A 17 45.28 -20.27 -2.49
N VAL A 18 45.06 -19.91 -1.23
CA VAL A 18 43.78 -20.23 -0.58
C VAL A 18 42.82 -19.07 -0.82
N THR A 19 42.35 -18.93 -2.06
CA THR A 19 41.12 -18.17 -2.30
C THR A 19 39.98 -19.02 -1.76
N SER A 20 39.68 -18.90 -0.48
CA SER A 20 38.41 -19.38 0.06
C SER A 20 37.31 -18.71 -0.76
N ALA A 21 36.61 -19.49 -1.59
CA ALA A 21 35.35 -19.06 -2.13
C ALA A 21 34.50 -18.70 -0.91
N VAL A 22 34.24 -17.40 -0.70
CA VAL A 22 33.30 -16.97 0.31
C VAL A 22 31.97 -17.57 -0.10
N ASP A 23 31.57 -18.62 0.61
CA ASP A 23 30.25 -19.21 0.42
C ASP A 23 29.25 -18.08 0.59
N SER A 24 28.26 -18.02 -0.29
CA SER A 24 27.32 -16.90 -0.31
C SER A 24 26.72 -16.75 1.09
N THR A 25 26.87 -15.59 1.74
CA THR A 25 26.23 -15.29 3.03
C THR A 25 24.70 -15.26 2.95
N LYS A 26 24.18 -15.50 1.74
CA LYS A 26 22.77 -15.63 1.38
C LYS A 26 22.14 -16.86 2.02
N PRO A 27 21.16 -16.69 2.92
CA PRO A 27 20.40 -17.81 3.46
C PRO A 27 19.69 -18.61 2.37
N SER A 28 19.49 -19.91 2.59
CA SER A 28 18.78 -20.82 1.66
C SER A 28 17.34 -20.39 1.37
N THR A 29 16.76 -19.52 2.19
CA THR A 29 15.44 -18.91 2.01
C THR A 29 15.37 -17.96 0.81
N HIS A 30 16.51 -17.42 0.36
CA HIS A 30 16.59 -16.50 -0.79
C HIS A 30 16.62 -17.26 -2.14
N ASN A 31 15.66 -18.15 -2.33
CA ASN A 31 15.50 -18.92 -3.56
C ASN A 31 14.36 -18.33 -4.42
N SER A 32 14.02 -19.00 -5.52
CA SER A 32 12.97 -18.56 -6.45
C SER A 32 11.58 -18.40 -5.82
N SER A 33 11.33 -18.98 -4.64
CA SER A 33 10.07 -18.81 -3.92
C SER A 33 10.02 -17.61 -2.97
N TRP A 34 11.09 -16.79 -2.95
CA TRP A 34 11.23 -15.64 -2.06
C TRP A 34 10.05 -14.68 -2.13
N GLU A 35 9.64 -14.27 -3.33
CA GLU A 35 8.53 -13.33 -3.55
C GLU A 35 7.22 -13.80 -2.92
N GLN A 36 6.97 -15.11 -2.87
CA GLN A 36 5.74 -15.64 -2.28
C GLN A 36 5.84 -15.80 -0.75
N LYS A 37 7.02 -16.09 -0.21
CA LYS A 37 7.21 -16.56 1.17
C LYS A 37 7.77 -15.52 2.14
N HIS A 38 8.55 -14.54 1.66
CA HIS A 38 9.25 -13.60 2.53
C HIS A 38 8.30 -12.82 3.43
N GLY A 39 7.10 -12.48 2.95
CA GLY A 39 6.12 -11.74 3.74
C GLY A 39 5.67 -12.49 5.00
N GLN A 40 5.60 -13.82 4.98
CA GLN A 40 5.31 -14.60 6.18
C GLN A 40 6.53 -14.69 7.10
N ALA A 41 7.73 -14.88 6.54
CA ALA A 41 8.97 -14.91 7.30
C ALA A 41 9.20 -13.58 8.05
N ALA A 42 9.02 -12.44 7.37
CA ALA A 42 9.13 -11.10 7.93
C ALA A 42 8.11 -10.84 9.04
N LYS A 43 6.89 -11.38 8.94
CA LYS A 43 5.88 -11.32 10.01
C LYS A 43 6.28 -12.15 11.24
N THR A 44 6.92 -13.30 11.01
CA THR A 44 7.37 -14.17 12.10
C THR A 44 8.57 -13.57 12.83
N ASN A 45 9.58 -13.11 12.10
CA ASN A 45 10.78 -12.54 12.70
C ASN A 45 11.49 -11.53 11.77
N MET A 46 11.06 -10.27 11.81
CA MET A 46 11.72 -9.19 11.08
C MET A 46 13.17 -8.95 11.54
N SER A 47 13.52 -9.29 12.79
CA SER A 47 14.87 -9.04 13.33
C SER A 47 15.95 -9.84 12.59
N GLU A 48 15.60 -11.03 12.11
CA GLU A 48 16.51 -11.87 11.32
C GLU A 48 16.89 -11.21 9.98
N CYS A 49 15.94 -10.50 9.36
CA CYS A 49 16.17 -9.83 8.09
C CYS A 49 17.14 -8.64 8.24
N ILE A 50 17.00 -7.87 9.32
CA ILE A 50 17.78 -6.64 9.55
C ILE A 50 19.20 -6.90 10.06
N MET A 51 19.56 -8.16 10.35
CA MET A 51 20.95 -8.55 10.63
C MET A 51 21.87 -8.30 9.45
N CYS A 52 21.32 -8.35 8.22
CA CYS A 52 22.05 -8.07 6.98
C CYS A 52 21.43 -6.90 6.19
N HIS A 53 20.10 -6.73 6.24
CA HIS A 53 19.37 -5.67 5.54
C HIS A 53 19.04 -4.51 6.49
N GLU A 54 20.07 -3.89 7.07
CA GLU A 54 19.92 -2.87 8.12
C GLU A 54 19.10 -1.65 7.66
N GLU A 55 19.39 -1.15 6.46
CA GLU A 55 18.74 0.05 5.89
C GLU A 55 17.39 -0.26 5.24
N ARG A 56 17.04 -1.54 5.05
CA ARG A 56 15.78 -2.03 4.46
C ARG A 56 15.49 -1.51 3.04
N VAL A 57 16.49 -1.00 2.33
CA VAL A 57 16.34 -0.42 0.99
C VAL A 57 15.73 -1.43 0.01
N GLU A 58 16.05 -2.71 0.16
CA GLU A 58 15.54 -3.81 -0.66
C GLU A 58 14.07 -4.12 -0.35
N CYS A 59 13.63 -3.91 0.89
CA CYS A 59 12.23 -3.99 1.25
C CYS A 59 11.46 -2.83 0.61
N ILE A 60 11.98 -1.61 0.77
CA ILE A 60 11.34 -0.37 0.34
C ILE A 60 11.22 -0.33 -1.19
N SER A 61 12.33 -0.54 -1.90
CA SER A 61 12.36 -0.51 -3.37
C SER A 61 11.30 -1.40 -4.03
N CYS A 62 11.08 -2.61 -3.52
CA CYS A 62 10.05 -3.49 -4.06
C CYS A 62 8.64 -3.15 -3.55
N HIS A 63 8.47 -2.88 -2.25
CA HIS A 63 7.14 -2.66 -1.66
C HIS A 63 6.57 -1.27 -1.95
N GLU A 64 7.38 -0.29 -2.34
CA GLU A 64 6.89 1.01 -2.86
C GLU A 64 6.42 0.91 -4.31
N ASP A 65 7.05 0.06 -5.13
CA ASP A 65 6.71 -0.13 -6.55
C ASP A 65 5.71 -1.28 -6.80
N THR A 66 5.42 -2.10 -5.79
CA THR A 66 4.53 -3.25 -5.92
C THR A 66 3.18 -2.97 -5.28
N ALA A 67 2.12 -3.00 -6.10
CA ALA A 67 0.76 -2.92 -5.58
C ALA A 67 0.46 -4.07 -4.60
N PRO A 68 -0.11 -3.80 -3.42
CA PRO A 68 -0.54 -4.84 -2.50
C PRO A 68 -1.50 -5.84 -3.17
N ARG A 69 -1.44 -7.12 -2.79
CA ARG A 69 -2.21 -8.21 -3.43
C ARG A 69 -3.73 -8.00 -3.49
N ASN A 70 -4.26 -7.16 -2.61
CA ASN A 70 -5.68 -6.82 -2.61
C ASN A 70 -6.06 -5.77 -3.68
N HIS A 71 -5.10 -5.10 -4.34
CA HIS A 71 -5.34 -4.09 -5.39
C HIS A 71 -5.95 -4.71 -6.65
N THR A 72 -7.25 -4.95 -6.54
CA THR A 72 -8.08 -5.56 -7.57
C THR A 72 -9.24 -4.62 -7.89
N VAL A 73 -9.86 -4.80 -9.04
CA VAL A 73 -11.10 -4.07 -9.39
C VAL A 73 -12.17 -4.27 -8.31
N THR A 74 -12.23 -5.45 -7.70
CA THR A 74 -13.12 -5.73 -6.57
C THR A 74 -12.81 -4.87 -5.35
N PHE A 75 -11.53 -4.69 -5.03
CA PHE A 75 -11.12 -3.83 -3.91
C PHE A 75 -11.51 -2.38 -4.15
N VAL A 76 -11.15 -1.84 -5.32
CA VAL A 76 -11.50 -0.47 -5.71
C VAL A 76 -13.02 -0.27 -5.72
N ASN A 77 -13.82 -1.24 -6.17
CA ASN A 77 -15.27 -1.02 -6.27
C ASN A 77 -16.04 -1.35 -4.99
N LYS A 78 -15.51 -2.20 -4.10
CA LYS A 78 -16.33 -2.76 -3.00
C LYS A 78 -15.72 -2.62 -1.61
N THR A 79 -14.40 -2.67 -1.45
CA THR A 79 -13.80 -2.85 -0.10
C THR A 79 -12.81 -1.75 0.30
N HIS A 80 -12.24 -0.97 -0.61
CA HIS A 80 -11.28 0.10 -0.25
C HIS A 80 -11.90 1.12 0.71
N GLY A 81 -13.20 1.44 0.55
CA GLY A 81 -13.90 2.38 1.42
C GLY A 81 -14.06 1.85 2.84
N LEU A 82 -14.13 0.53 3.04
CA LEU A 82 -14.12 -0.07 4.37
C LEU A 82 -12.70 0.02 4.96
N GLU A 83 -11.68 -0.42 4.22
CA GLU A 83 -10.28 -0.38 4.65
C GLU A 83 -9.82 1.04 5.00
N SER A 84 -10.16 2.03 4.18
CA SER A 84 -9.85 3.46 4.40
C SER A 84 -10.46 3.99 5.70
N ARG A 85 -11.63 3.48 6.12
CA ARG A 85 -12.26 3.85 7.39
C ARG A 85 -11.55 3.26 8.60
N TRP A 86 -10.93 2.09 8.44
CA TRP A 86 -10.18 1.44 9.51
C TRP A 86 -8.78 2.01 9.65
N ASN A 87 -8.05 2.14 8.54
CA ASN A 87 -6.66 2.59 8.56
C ASN A 87 -6.24 3.24 7.23
N ARG A 88 -6.57 4.53 7.07
CA ARG A 88 -6.16 5.33 5.91
C ARG A 88 -4.64 5.46 5.76
N THR A 89 -3.87 5.39 6.86
CA THR A 89 -2.41 5.53 6.82
C THR A 89 -1.74 4.43 5.99
N THR A 90 -2.33 3.23 5.90
CA THR A 90 -1.84 2.17 5.01
C THR A 90 -1.85 2.56 3.53
N CYS A 91 -2.82 3.40 3.13
CA CYS A 91 -2.92 3.91 1.76
C CYS A 91 -1.88 5.02 1.53
N GLN A 92 -1.60 5.82 2.57
CA GLN A 92 -0.70 6.97 2.53
C GLN A 92 0.77 6.63 2.30
N THR A 93 1.13 5.35 2.45
CA THR A 93 2.44 4.82 2.04
C THR A 93 2.73 5.13 0.57
N CYS A 94 1.74 4.96 -0.32
CA CYS A 94 1.90 5.18 -1.77
C CYS A 94 1.00 6.32 -2.30
N HIS A 95 -0.21 6.48 -1.75
CA HIS A 95 -1.22 7.42 -2.24
C HIS A 95 -1.33 8.66 -1.35
N LYS A 96 -1.12 9.85 -1.91
CA LYS A 96 -1.36 11.12 -1.19
C LYS A 96 -2.86 11.46 -1.17
N GLU A 97 -3.27 12.42 -0.34
CA GLU A 97 -4.70 12.75 -0.18
C GLU A 97 -5.34 13.27 -1.48
N ASP A 98 -4.57 13.90 -2.35
CA ASP A 98 -5.00 14.32 -3.69
C ASP A 98 -5.46 13.15 -4.57
N PHE A 99 -4.90 11.95 -4.39
CA PHE A 99 -5.37 10.74 -5.07
C PHE A 99 -6.80 10.38 -4.67
N CYS A 100 -7.11 10.49 -3.36
CA CYS A 100 -8.47 10.28 -2.85
C CYS A 100 -9.41 11.31 -3.50
N ASP A 101 -9.03 12.59 -3.45
CA ASP A 101 -9.86 13.69 -3.95
C ASP A 101 -10.10 13.58 -5.45
N SER A 102 -9.07 13.29 -6.24
CA SER A 102 -9.18 13.15 -7.70
C SER A 102 -10.14 12.06 -8.12
N CYS A 103 -10.08 10.88 -7.50
CA CYS A 103 -10.99 9.77 -7.83
C CYS A 103 -12.42 10.05 -7.35
N HIS A 104 -12.57 10.56 -6.12
CA HIS A 104 -13.88 10.83 -5.52
C HIS A 104 -14.56 12.10 -6.07
N GLU A 105 -13.84 12.92 -6.83
CA GLU A 105 -14.38 14.04 -7.58
C GLU A 105 -15.25 13.58 -8.77
N THR A 106 -14.78 12.56 -9.49
CA THR A 106 -15.45 12.05 -10.70
C THR A 106 -16.24 10.77 -10.45
N SER A 107 -16.06 10.13 -9.29
CA SER A 107 -16.65 8.82 -8.97
C SER A 107 -17.56 8.90 -7.75
N TYR A 108 -18.79 8.38 -7.88
CA TYR A 108 -19.71 8.22 -6.76
C TYR A 108 -19.58 6.82 -6.13
N PRO A 109 -19.84 6.67 -4.82
CA PRO A 109 -19.77 5.35 -4.20
C PRO A 109 -20.83 4.43 -4.78
N MET A 110 -20.55 3.13 -4.84
CA MET A 110 -21.49 2.11 -5.36
C MET A 110 -22.86 2.10 -4.69
N SER A 111 -23.00 2.67 -3.48
CA SER A 111 -24.30 2.92 -2.86
C SER A 111 -25.23 3.78 -3.72
N HIS A 112 -24.69 4.66 -4.58
CA HIS A 112 -25.43 5.50 -5.51
C HIS A 112 -25.77 4.77 -6.83
N ALA A 113 -25.13 3.63 -7.10
CA ALA A 113 -25.36 2.83 -8.30
C ALA A 113 -26.47 1.76 -8.13
N ARG A 114 -27.03 1.61 -6.92
CA ARG A 114 -28.04 0.57 -6.64
C ARG A 114 -29.38 0.94 -7.30
N ALA A 115 -30.01 -0.03 -7.96
CA ALA A 115 -31.38 0.12 -8.47
C ALA A 115 -32.32 0.48 -7.30
N GLY A 116 -32.77 1.73 -7.25
CA GLY A 116 -33.51 2.30 -6.12
C GLY A 116 -32.83 3.50 -5.44
N PHE A 117 -31.57 3.81 -5.77
CA PHE A 117 -30.98 5.09 -5.40
C PHE A 117 -31.62 6.18 -6.27
N VAL A 118 -32.60 6.89 -5.70
CA VAL A 118 -33.32 7.94 -6.42
C VAL A 118 -32.38 9.14 -6.62
N SER A 119 -31.79 9.24 -7.81
CA SER A 119 -30.75 10.21 -8.19
C SER A 119 -31.20 11.69 -8.21
N GLY A 120 -32.42 11.98 -7.76
CA GLY A 120 -32.91 13.34 -7.55
C GLY A 120 -32.34 13.98 -6.28
N ALA A 121 -31.89 15.23 -6.39
CA ALA A 121 -31.61 16.07 -5.23
C ALA A 121 -32.89 16.14 -4.36
N GLY A 122 -32.81 15.66 -3.11
CA GLY A 122 -33.94 15.59 -2.17
C GLY A 122 -34.66 14.24 -2.09
N SER A 123 -34.62 13.40 -3.12
CA SER A 123 -35.33 12.10 -3.11
C SER A 123 -34.55 10.98 -2.43
N HIS A 124 -33.22 10.90 -2.60
CA HIS A 124 -32.40 9.91 -1.88
C HIS A 124 -32.13 10.31 -0.42
N CYS A 125 -32.25 11.60 -0.08
CA CYS A 125 -32.11 12.08 1.30
C CYS A 125 -33.45 12.08 2.06
N GLY A 126 -34.58 11.79 1.39
CA GLY A 126 -35.94 11.75 1.97
C GLY A 126 -36.47 13.09 2.48
N THR A 127 -35.60 14.08 2.67
CA THR A 127 -35.89 15.43 3.12
C THR A 127 -35.03 16.37 2.30
N SER A 128 -35.68 17.32 1.61
CA SER A 128 -35.03 18.42 0.90
C SER A 128 -33.90 18.97 1.77
N CYS A 129 -32.66 18.84 1.30
CA CYS A 129 -31.47 19.05 2.12
C CYS A 129 -31.28 20.54 2.41
N VAL A 130 -31.95 21.05 3.44
CA VAL A 130 -31.61 22.31 4.09
C VAL A 130 -30.59 21.94 5.15
N VAL A 131 -29.32 22.23 4.91
CA VAL A 131 -28.27 22.00 5.91
C VAL A 131 -28.48 23.04 7.02
N PRO A 132 -28.87 22.60 8.22
CA PRO A 132 -27.97 22.80 9.35
C PRO A 132 -27.69 21.46 10.02
N VAL A 133 -26.41 21.19 10.28
CA VAL A 133 -25.93 20.02 11.02
C VAL A 133 -26.44 20.04 12.47
N GLY A 134 -27.64 19.50 12.68
CA GLY A 134 -28.27 19.34 13.99
C GLY A 134 -28.12 17.92 14.54
N SER A 135 -27.71 17.82 15.81
CA SER A 135 -27.50 16.59 16.57
C SER A 135 -28.79 15.78 16.73
N TRP A 136 -29.01 14.76 15.89
CA TRP A 136 -30.10 13.80 16.07
C TRP A 136 -29.59 12.36 15.98
N ASN A 137 -29.94 11.57 16.98
CA ASN A 137 -29.46 10.19 17.18
C ASN A 137 -29.99 9.17 16.15
N ASN A 138 -30.93 9.54 15.28
CA ASN A 138 -31.57 8.63 14.31
C ASN A 138 -31.57 9.16 12.86
N THR A 139 -30.61 10.01 12.48
CA THR A 139 -30.47 10.42 11.07
C THR A 139 -29.60 9.41 10.30
N PRO A 140 -30.02 8.92 9.12
CA PRO A 140 -29.22 8.04 8.25
C PRO A 140 -27.91 8.65 7.70
N SER A 141 -27.41 9.77 8.25
CA SER A 141 -26.59 10.73 7.51
C SER A 141 -25.12 10.83 7.93
N LYS A 142 -24.64 10.19 9.01
CA LYS A 142 -23.21 10.28 9.36
C LYS A 142 -22.30 9.83 8.21
N ASN A 143 -22.66 8.76 7.51
CA ASN A 143 -21.94 8.25 6.35
C ASN A 143 -22.13 9.11 5.09
N CYS A 144 -23.24 9.84 4.96
CA CYS A 144 -23.51 10.71 3.80
C CYS A 144 -22.80 12.08 3.94
N LEU A 145 -22.74 12.62 5.17
CA LEU A 145 -22.10 13.90 5.48
C LEU A 145 -20.59 13.90 5.19
N VAL A 146 -19.94 12.73 5.25
CA VAL A 146 -18.51 12.59 4.91
C VAL A 146 -18.24 13.10 3.49
N CYS A 147 -19.11 12.76 2.53
CA CYS A 147 -18.96 13.19 1.13
C CYS A 147 -19.66 14.54 0.84
N HIS A 148 -20.77 14.83 1.52
CA HIS A 148 -21.57 16.03 1.24
C HIS A 148 -21.18 17.29 2.03
N LYS A 149 -20.20 17.23 2.96
CA LYS A 149 -19.67 18.42 3.67
C LYS A 149 -19.01 19.43 2.72
N THR A 150 -18.35 18.94 1.68
CA THR A 150 -17.60 19.75 0.68
C THR A 150 -18.25 19.76 -0.70
N ARG A 151 -19.20 18.84 -0.97
CA ARG A 151 -19.98 18.76 -2.20
C ARG A 151 -21.49 18.89 -1.91
N PRO A 152 -21.95 20.07 -1.44
CA PRO A 152 -23.36 20.28 -1.18
C PRO A 152 -24.12 20.32 -2.52
N VAL A 153 -25.18 19.52 -2.64
CA VAL A 153 -26.11 19.51 -3.78
C VAL A 153 -26.97 20.78 -3.75
N THR A 154 -26.34 21.94 -4.02
CA THR A 154 -26.97 23.27 -3.85
C THR A 154 -27.85 23.69 -5.02
N LYS A 155 -27.93 22.90 -6.10
CA LYS A 155 -28.84 23.19 -7.20
C LYS A 155 -29.55 21.93 -7.65
N SER A 156 -30.87 21.95 -7.47
CA SER A 156 -31.83 21.05 -8.07
C SER A 156 -31.40 20.67 -9.50
N GLY A 157 -30.94 19.44 -9.68
CA GLY A 157 -30.88 18.81 -11.00
C GLY A 157 -29.53 18.71 -11.71
N ALA A 158 -28.42 19.23 -11.18
CA ALA A 158 -27.12 18.89 -11.74
C ALA A 158 -26.62 17.59 -11.08
N LEU A 159 -26.88 16.44 -11.72
CA LEU A 159 -26.09 15.23 -11.51
C LEU A 159 -24.61 15.63 -11.54
N HIS A 160 -23.76 15.02 -10.69
CA HIS A 160 -22.32 15.08 -10.92
C HIS A 160 -22.10 14.53 -12.33
N THR A 161 -21.88 15.39 -13.32
CA THR A 161 -21.81 14.98 -14.72
C THR A 161 -20.57 14.12 -14.88
N VAL A 162 -20.80 12.83 -15.10
CA VAL A 162 -19.79 11.93 -15.65
C VAL A 162 -19.59 12.40 -17.09
N LYS A 163 -18.41 12.96 -17.39
CA LYS A 163 -17.98 13.08 -18.79
C LYS A 163 -17.45 11.74 -19.26
#